data_AF-G9KE98-F1
#
_entry.id   AF-G9KE98-F1
#
_cell.length_a   1.000
_cell.length_b   1.000
_cell.length_c   1.000
_cell.angle_alpha   90.00
_cell.angle_beta   90.00
_cell.angle_gamma   90.00
#
_symmetry.space_group_name_H-M   'P 1'
#
loop_
_entity.id
_entity.type
_entity.pdbx_description
1 polymer ?
#
loop_
_entity_poly.entity_id
_entity_poly.type
_entity_poly.pdbx_seq_one_letter_code
_entity_poly.pdbx_strand_id
1 'polypeptide(L)'
;GLSEPGEDIGDTAVREVFEETGIRSEFRSLLSLRQQHTNPGAFGKSDMYIICRLKPHSFTIDFCQHECLRCEWMDLSDLAKTENTTPITSRVARLLLYGYREGFDKIDFTMEELPAVYTGLFYKLYHKELPANYRTMTGM
;
A
#
# COMPACT_ATOMS: atom_id res chain seq x y z
N GLY A 1 8.48 1.79 -5.70
CA GLY A 1 9.35 2.95 -5.90
C GLY A 1 8.72 4.25 -5.47
N LEU A 2 9.08 5.34 -6.16
CA LEU A 2 8.68 6.72 -5.88
C LEU A 2 7.46 7.08 -6.73
N SER A 3 6.53 7.84 -6.16
CA SER A 3 5.40 8.40 -6.93
C SER A 3 5.89 9.47 -7.90
N GLU A 4 5.32 9.49 -9.10
CA GLU A 4 5.49 10.61 -10.02
C GLU A 4 4.73 11.86 -9.53
N PRO A 5 5.10 13.08 -9.98
CA PRO A 5 4.37 14.30 -9.62
C PRO A 5 2.89 14.23 -10.00
N GLY A 6 2.01 14.27 -9.00
CA GLY A 6 0.56 14.22 -9.19
C GLY A 6 -0.02 12.80 -9.32
N GLU A 7 0.81 11.76 -9.20
CA GLU A 7 0.37 10.37 -9.24
C GLU A 7 -0.27 9.95 -7.91
N ASP A 8 -1.36 9.20 -7.98
CA ASP A 8 -2.01 8.65 -6.80
C ASP A 8 -1.20 7.52 -6.18
N ILE A 9 -1.34 7.33 -4.86
CA ILE A 9 -0.66 6.25 -4.13
C ILE A 9 -1.00 4.87 -4.73
N GLY A 10 -2.27 4.66 -5.09
CA GLY A 10 -2.72 3.40 -5.67
C GLY A 10 -2.14 3.14 -7.06
N ASP A 11 -2.08 4.17 -7.90
CA ASP A 11 -1.54 4.09 -9.25
C ASP A 11 -0.02 3.88 -9.20
N THR A 12 0.68 4.59 -8.32
CA THR A 12 2.10 4.36 -8.02
C THR A 12 2.34 2.89 -7.69
N ALA A 13 1.56 2.32 -6.76
CA ALA A 13 1.74 0.93 -6.36
C ALA A 13 1.47 -0.07 -7.50
N VAL A 14 0.47 0.19 -8.34
CA VAL A 14 0.14 -0.67 -9.50
C VAL A 14 1.23 -0.58 -10.58
N ARG A 15 1.70 0.63 -10.90
CA ARG A 15 2.78 0.87 -11.86
C ARG A 15 4.07 0.17 -11.42
N GLU A 16 4.52 0.44 -10.20
CA GLU A 16 5.76 -0.12 -9.66
C GLU A 16 5.74 -1.65 -9.61
N VAL A 17 4.61 -2.25 -9.20
CA VAL A 17 4.46 -3.72 -9.26
C VAL A 17 4.58 -4.23 -10.69
N PHE A 18 3.98 -3.55 -11.66
CA PHE A 18 4.05 -3.97 -13.06
C PHE A 18 5.47 -3.80 -13.62
N GLU A 19 6.13 -2.68 -13.35
CA GLU A 19 7.50 -2.39 -13.81
C GLU A 19 8.52 -3.41 -13.25
N GLU A 20 8.44 -3.72 -11.96
CA GLU A 20 9.39 -4.64 -11.32
C GLU A 20 9.09 -6.11 -11.64
N THR A 21 7.82 -6.51 -11.78
CA THR A 21 7.42 -7.94 -11.77
C THR A 21 6.67 -8.43 -13.02
N GLY A 22 6.19 -7.52 -13.86
CA GLY A 22 5.30 -7.82 -15.00
C GLY A 22 3.85 -8.16 -14.60
N ILE A 23 3.53 -8.17 -13.30
CA ILE A 23 2.20 -8.53 -12.80
C ILE A 23 1.23 -7.35 -12.91
N ARG A 24 0.12 -7.57 -13.61
CA ARG A 24 -1.02 -6.65 -13.64
C ARG A 24 -1.84 -6.84 -12.38
N SER A 25 -2.12 -5.75 -11.69
CA SER A 25 -2.80 -5.75 -10.40
C SER A 25 -3.74 -4.55 -10.28
N GLU A 26 -4.56 -4.57 -9.24
CA GLU A 26 -5.48 -3.49 -8.89
C GLU A 26 -5.28 -3.11 -7.42
N PHE A 27 -5.19 -1.81 -7.17
CA PHE A 27 -5.14 -1.27 -5.82
C PHE A 27 -6.41 -1.64 -5.03
N ARG A 28 -6.23 -2.07 -3.77
CA ARG A 28 -7.37 -2.39 -2.89
C ARG A 28 -7.41 -1.55 -1.63
N SER A 29 -6.28 -1.31 -0.97
CA SER A 29 -6.24 -0.54 0.28
C SER A 29 -4.81 -0.12 0.63
N LEU A 30 -4.69 0.86 1.53
CA LEU A 30 -3.46 1.02 2.31
C LEU A 30 -3.45 -0.01 3.44
N LEU A 31 -2.26 -0.48 3.81
CA LEU A 31 -2.03 -1.36 4.95
C LEU A 31 -1.21 -0.67 6.04
N SER A 32 -0.20 0.10 5.66
CA SER A 32 0.74 0.66 6.62
C SER A 32 1.47 1.87 6.06
N LEU A 33 2.10 2.61 6.97
CA LEU A 33 2.99 3.72 6.68
C LEU A 33 4.29 3.53 7.46
N ARG A 34 5.41 3.78 6.81
CA ARG A 34 6.74 3.84 7.43
C ARG A 34 7.21 5.28 7.37
N GLN A 35 7.71 5.77 8.49
CA GLN A 35 8.40 7.06 8.55
C GLN A 35 9.87 6.83 8.85
N GLN A 36 10.74 7.57 8.17
CA GLN A 36 12.16 7.61 8.46
C GLN A 36 12.65 9.06 8.53
N HIS A 37 13.52 9.34 9.49
CA HIS A 37 14.22 10.62 9.60
C HIS A 37 15.67 10.48 9.15
N THR A 38 16.31 11.62 8.88
CA THR A 38 17.76 11.69 8.63
C THR A 38 18.23 10.76 7.51
N ASN A 39 17.40 10.55 6.48
CA ASN A 39 17.82 9.78 5.32
C ASN A 39 18.88 10.56 4.54
N PRO A 40 20.07 10.00 4.25
CA PRO A 40 21.07 10.66 3.42
C PRO A 40 20.47 11.06 2.08
N GLY A 41 20.61 12.33 1.69
CA GLY A 41 20.02 12.86 0.45
C GLY A 41 18.58 13.39 0.58
N ALA A 42 17.92 13.27 1.73
CA ALA A 42 16.59 13.85 1.95
C ALA A 42 16.61 15.31 2.44
N PHE A 43 17.76 16.01 2.38
CA PHE A 43 17.90 17.42 2.79
C PHE A 43 17.29 17.76 4.16
N GLY A 44 17.46 16.85 5.13
CA GLY A 44 16.92 17.01 6.48
C GLY A 44 15.40 16.81 6.60
N LYS A 45 14.73 16.34 5.54
CA LYS A 45 13.30 16.01 5.54
C LYS A 45 13.07 14.56 5.97
N SER A 46 11.86 14.30 6.45
CA SER A 46 11.40 12.95 6.75
C SER A 46 10.91 12.28 5.48
N ASP A 47 11.21 11.00 5.34
CA ASP A 47 10.66 10.12 4.32
C ASP A 47 9.39 9.46 4.85
N MET A 48 8.40 9.30 3.98
CA MET A 48 7.18 8.52 4.22
C MET A 48 7.04 7.50 3.11
N TYR A 49 6.89 6.24 3.50
CA TYR A 49 6.68 5.12 2.59
C TYR A 49 5.35 4.46 2.90
N ILE A 50 4.49 4.34 1.88
CA ILE A 50 3.15 3.79 2.03
C ILE A 50 3.11 2.37 1.48
N ILE A 51 2.55 1.46 2.27
CA ILE A 51 2.46 0.04 1.92
C ILE A 51 1.00 -0.26 1.56
N CYS A 52 0.79 -0.79 0.35
CA CYS A 52 -0.53 -1.01 -0.22
C CYS A 52 -0.83 -2.51 -0.35
N ARG A 53 -2.11 -2.88 -0.23
CA ARG A 53 -2.62 -4.20 -0.63
C ARG A 53 -3.16 -4.11 -2.04
N LEU A 54 -2.65 -4.97 -2.91
CA LEU A 54 -3.08 -5.08 -4.30
C LEU A 54 -3.71 -6.46 -4.53
N LYS A 55 -4.58 -6.55 -5.54
CA LYS A 55 -5.12 -7.82 -6.04
C LYS A 55 -4.55 -8.08 -7.44
N PRO A 56 -3.80 -9.19 -7.67
CA PRO A 56 -3.32 -9.51 -9.00
C PRO A 56 -4.45 -9.99 -9.91
N HIS A 57 -4.33 -9.66 -11.20
CA HIS A 57 -5.20 -10.14 -12.29
C HIS A 57 -4.42 -10.88 -13.38
N SER A 58 -3.09 -10.86 -13.33
CA SER A 58 -2.21 -11.78 -14.04
C SER A 58 -1.28 -12.50 -13.05
N PHE A 59 -0.70 -13.63 -13.47
CA PHE A 59 0.12 -14.47 -12.58
C PHE A 59 1.46 -14.90 -13.18
N THR A 60 1.66 -14.73 -14.48
CA THR A 60 2.95 -14.95 -15.14
C THR A 60 3.90 -13.80 -14.80
N ILE A 61 4.97 -14.11 -14.08
CA ILE A 61 6.01 -13.15 -13.72
C ILE A 61 6.93 -12.93 -14.93
N ASP A 62 7.19 -11.66 -15.24
CA ASP A 62 8.19 -11.21 -16.20
C ASP A 62 8.91 -10.01 -15.56
N PHE A 63 9.90 -10.31 -14.71
CA PHE A 63 10.47 -9.32 -13.80
C PHE A 63 11.62 -8.54 -14.43
N CYS A 64 11.80 -7.29 -14.01
CA CYS A 64 12.87 -6.43 -14.49
C CYS A 64 14.24 -6.91 -13.98
N GLN A 65 15.08 -7.43 -14.88
CA GLN A 65 16.42 -7.94 -14.55
C GLN A 65 17.42 -6.84 -14.14
N HIS A 66 17.12 -5.57 -14.40
CA HIS A 66 17.97 -4.45 -13.98
C HIS A 66 17.74 -4.06 -12.52
N GLU A 67 16.54 -4.32 -11.98
CA GLU A 67 16.14 -3.90 -10.64
C GLU A 67 16.03 -5.08 -9.68
N CYS A 68 15.61 -6.24 -10.15
CA CYS A 68 15.37 -7.41 -9.31
C CYS A 68 16.33 -8.56 -9.66
N LEU A 69 16.90 -9.19 -8.63
CA LEU A 69 17.65 -10.44 -8.80
C LEU A 69 16.74 -11.67 -8.91
N ARG A 70 15.61 -11.65 -8.20
CA ARG A 70 14.59 -12.71 -8.17
C ARG A 70 13.21 -12.11 -7.92
N CYS A 71 12.18 -12.74 -8.48
CA CYS A 71 10.77 -12.44 -8.22
C CYS A 71 9.99 -13.76 -8.22
N GLU A 72 9.18 -14.00 -7.19
CA GLU A 72 8.45 -15.26 -7.02
C GLU A 72 7.12 -15.06 -6.28
N TRP A 73 6.18 -15.96 -6.54
CA TRP A 73 5.00 -16.12 -5.70
C TRP A 73 5.36 -16.98 -4.49
N MET A 74 5.53 -16.35 -3.33
CA MET A 74 5.85 -17.02 -2.06
C MET A 74 4.59 -17.28 -1.23
N ASP A 75 4.54 -18.40 -0.48
CA ASP A 75 3.50 -18.61 0.51
C ASP A 75 3.56 -17.53 1.60
N LEU A 76 2.41 -16.93 1.91
CA LEU A 76 2.34 -15.83 2.87
C LEU A 76 2.77 -16.24 4.29
N SER A 77 2.51 -17.48 4.68
CA SER A 77 2.93 -18.01 5.98
C SER A 77 4.43 -18.20 6.05
N ASP A 78 5.08 -18.54 4.94
CA ASP A 78 6.53 -18.65 4.84
C ASP A 78 7.18 -17.26 4.92
N LEU A 79 6.65 -16.27 4.20
CA LEU A 79 7.12 -14.88 4.29
C LEU A 79 6.93 -14.30 5.69
N ALA A 80 5.87 -14.66 6.41
CA ALA A 80 5.61 -14.20 7.77
C ALA A 80 6.59 -14.78 8.82
N LYS A 81 7.27 -15.90 8.50
CA LYS A 81 8.15 -16.65 9.40
C LYS A 81 9.63 -16.56 9.03
N THR A 82 9.96 -16.35 7.77
CA THR A 82 11.36 -16.34 7.30
C THR A 82 12.18 -15.26 7.99
N GLU A 83 13.44 -15.58 8.29
CA GLU A 83 14.43 -14.63 8.79
C GLU A 83 15.13 -13.88 7.64
N ASN A 84 15.02 -14.38 6.41
CA ASN A 84 15.62 -13.79 5.21
C ASN A 84 14.73 -12.68 4.60
N THR A 85 14.20 -11.80 5.44
CA THR A 85 13.40 -10.64 5.03
C THR A 85 13.56 -9.50 6.03
N THR A 86 13.08 -8.30 5.71
CA THR A 86 13.17 -7.17 6.64
C THR A 86 12.11 -7.29 7.76
N PRO A 87 12.35 -6.72 8.95
CA PRO A 87 11.35 -6.71 10.02
C PRO A 87 10.01 -6.06 9.62
N ILE A 88 10.04 -5.02 8.78
CA ILE A 88 8.82 -4.36 8.26
C ILE A 88 8.06 -5.33 7.35
N THR A 89 8.75 -5.99 6.41
CA THR A 89 8.15 -6.99 5.52
C THR A 89 7.51 -8.13 6.32
N SER A 90 8.20 -8.67 7.32
CA SER A 90 7.64 -9.71 8.19
C SER A 90 6.39 -9.23 8.94
N ARG A 91 6.39 -7.99 9.44
CA ARG A 91 5.22 -7.40 10.11
C ARG A 91 4.03 -7.26 9.17
N VAL A 92 4.24 -6.77 7.95
CA VAL A 92 3.18 -6.63 6.94
C VAL A 92 2.66 -8.00 6.51
N ALA A 93 3.53 -9.00 6.33
CA ALA A 93 3.11 -10.37 6.02
C ALA A 93 2.20 -10.96 7.11
N ARG A 94 2.52 -10.72 8.39
CA ARG A 94 1.66 -11.13 9.52
C ARG A 94 0.33 -10.37 9.54
N LEU A 95 0.34 -9.08 9.21
CA LEU A 95 -0.89 -8.28 9.08
C LEU A 95 -1.78 -8.81 7.94
N LEU A 96 -1.20 -9.10 6.79
CA LEU A 96 -1.89 -9.72 5.65
C LEU A 96 -2.45 -11.10 6.02
N LEU A 97 -1.68 -11.91 6.77
CA LEU A 97 -2.12 -13.23 7.20
C LEU A 97 -3.32 -13.14 8.18
N TYR A 98 -3.33 -12.14 9.06
CA TYR A 98 -4.48 -11.81 9.90
C TYR A 98 -5.70 -11.45 9.05
N GLY A 99 -5.57 -10.51 8.10
CA GLY A 99 -6.68 -10.16 7.22
C GLY A 99 -7.16 -11.30 6.31
N TYR A 100 -6.25 -12.17 5.86
CA TYR A 100 -6.60 -13.36 5.07
C TYR A 100 -7.45 -14.36 5.88
N ARG A 101 -7.16 -14.52 7.18
CA ARG A 101 -7.85 -15.47 8.06
C ARG A 101 -9.14 -14.91 8.66
N GLU A 102 -9.14 -13.62 9.01
CA GLU A 102 -10.17 -13.01 9.87
C GLU A 102 -10.98 -11.92 9.15
N GLY A 103 -10.65 -11.64 7.88
CA GLY A 103 -11.30 -10.63 7.05
C GLY A 103 -10.44 -9.39 6.81
N PHE A 104 -10.36 -8.95 5.56
CA PHE A 104 -9.57 -7.77 5.17
C PHE A 104 -10.14 -6.46 5.70
N ASP A 105 -11.44 -6.42 6.07
CA ASP A 105 -12.04 -5.30 6.76
C ASP A 105 -11.29 -4.96 8.05
N LYS A 106 -10.57 -5.91 8.66
CA LYS A 106 -9.77 -5.67 9.87
C LYS A 106 -8.48 -4.90 9.65
N ILE A 107 -7.95 -4.92 8.43
CA ILE A 107 -6.60 -4.36 8.13
C ILE A 107 -6.63 -3.27 7.06
N ASP A 108 -7.73 -3.16 6.32
CA ASP A 108 -7.86 -2.22 5.21
C ASP A 108 -8.24 -0.82 5.67
N PHE A 109 -7.61 0.15 5.03
CA PHE A 109 -8.05 1.55 4.98
C PHE A 109 -8.87 1.79 3.71
N THR A 110 -9.99 2.47 3.86
CA THR A 110 -10.79 3.04 2.76
C THR A 110 -10.25 4.40 2.34
N MET A 111 -10.53 4.81 1.11
CA MET A 111 -10.22 6.14 0.58
C MET A 111 -11.53 6.87 0.23
N GLU A 112 -11.64 8.12 0.65
CA GLU A 112 -12.71 9.03 0.26
C GLU A 112 -12.12 10.32 -0.31
N GLU A 113 -12.67 10.78 -1.43
CA GLU A 113 -12.36 12.11 -1.96
C GLU A 113 -13.21 13.17 -1.28
N LEU A 114 -12.55 14.17 -0.71
CA LEU A 114 -13.19 15.27 0.01
C LEU A 114 -12.75 16.61 -0.57
N PRO A 115 -13.66 17.60 -0.71
CA PRO A 115 -13.30 18.90 -1.25
C PRO A 115 -12.39 19.66 -0.28
N ALA A 116 -11.38 20.32 -0.83
CA ALA A 116 -10.54 21.25 -0.10
C ALA A 116 -11.29 22.56 0.17
N VAL A 117 -11.12 23.10 1.37
CA VAL A 117 -11.88 24.27 1.85
C VAL A 117 -11.58 25.56 1.07
N TYR A 118 -10.34 25.74 0.60
CA TYR A 118 -9.87 27.05 0.13
C TYR A 118 -9.46 27.13 -1.34
N THR A 119 -9.37 26.00 -2.04
CA THR A 119 -8.64 25.94 -3.32
C THR A 119 -9.45 25.32 -4.46
N GLY A 120 -10.67 24.82 -4.20
CA GLY A 120 -11.47 24.08 -5.18
C GLY A 120 -10.85 22.73 -5.59
N LEU A 121 -9.77 22.32 -4.92
CA LEU A 121 -9.11 21.03 -5.11
C LEU A 121 -9.79 19.94 -4.28
N PHE A 122 -9.30 18.71 -4.39
CA PHE A 122 -9.77 17.56 -3.61
C PHE A 122 -8.61 16.94 -2.82
N TYR A 123 -8.94 16.39 -1.66
CA TYR A 123 -8.07 15.54 -0.86
C TYR A 123 -8.50 14.09 -0.99
N LYS A 124 -7.54 13.16 -0.99
CA LYS A 124 -7.80 11.74 -0.78
C LYS A 124 -7.54 11.40 0.67
N LEU A 125 -8.62 11.18 1.42
CA LEU A 125 -8.54 10.85 2.84
C LEU A 125 -8.57 9.33 3.03
N TYR A 126 -7.50 8.80 3.61
CA TYR A 126 -7.40 7.37 3.93
C TYR A 126 -7.66 7.14 5.41
N HIS A 127 -8.61 6.28 5.74
CA HIS A 127 -8.98 5.95 7.11
C HIS A 127 -9.56 4.54 7.20
N LYS A 128 -9.66 3.96 8.40
CA LYS A 128 -10.40 2.71 8.59
C LYS A 128 -11.84 2.91 8.14
N GLU A 129 -12.41 1.92 7.44
CA GLU A 129 -13.80 1.97 7.00
C GLU A 129 -14.72 2.45 8.13
N LEU A 130 -15.37 3.58 7.89
CA LEU A 130 -16.34 4.15 8.81
C LEU A 130 -17.72 3.55 8.46
N PRO A 131 -18.47 2.97 9.42
CA PRO A 131 -19.81 2.47 9.14
C PRO A 131 -20.73 3.61 8.66
N ALA A 132 -21.67 3.30 7.75
CA ALA A 132 -22.48 4.31 7.05
C ALA A 132 -23.26 5.24 8.01
N ASN A 133 -23.78 4.69 9.11
CA ASN A 133 -24.49 5.45 10.13
C ASN A 133 -23.63 6.50 10.86
N TYR A 134 -22.30 6.39 10.79
CA TYR A 134 -21.36 7.39 11.30
C TYR A 134 -20.83 8.33 10.21
N ARG A 135 -20.93 7.96 8.92
CA ARG A 135 -20.54 8.85 7.80
C ARG A 135 -21.56 9.96 7.61
N THR A 136 -22.83 9.61 7.58
CA THR A 136 -23.94 10.55 7.48
C THR A 136 -24.64 10.63 8.82
N MET A 137 -24.13 11.48 9.72
CA MET A 137 -24.85 11.85 10.95
C MET A 137 -26.05 12.74 10.57
N THR A 138 -27.05 12.17 9.89
CA THR A 138 -28.33 12.83 9.69
C THR A 138 -29.10 12.77 11.00
N GLY A 139 -29.01 13.83 11.82
CA GLY A 139 -29.86 14.01 13.00
C GLY A 139 -29.14 14.25 14.34
N MET A 140 -28.28 15.27 14.40
CA MET A 140 -28.09 16.08 15.62
C MET A 140 -28.36 17.54 15.27
#